data_AF-A0A6A8M972-F1
#
_entry.id   AF-A0A6A8M972-F1
#
_cell.length_a   1.000
_cell.length_b   1.000
_cell.length_c   1.000
_cell.angle_alpha   90.00
_cell.angle_beta   90.00
_cell.angle_gamma   90.00
#
_symmetry.space_group_name_H-M   'P 1'
#
loop_
_entity.id
_entity.type
_entity.pdbx_description
1 polymer ?
#
loop_
_entity_poly.entity_id
_entity_poly.type
_entity_poly.pdbx_seq_one_letter_code
_entity_poly.pdbx_strand_id
1 'polypeptide(L)'
;MPMYYLNSNLTSLYIQPGLTVVAAFQILSFRSIRSLLAPRGKMDFFDQRLAQLLFLDLVIYLVFSIVPYFFGKNPCFRYGPAWKGILLLLLHYLLFIACFMLILFCIKIKYPFLIIIFASVLPILYHYGLEKTWLLPKYANIYDPLWRAIHHMYIL
;
A
#
# COMPACT_ATOMS: atom_id res chain seq x y z
N MET A 1 -24.77 3.56 -6.29
CA MET A 1 -23.83 2.95 -5.31
C MET A 1 -22.56 3.80 -5.27
N PRO A 2 -22.53 4.90 -4.51
CA PRO A 2 -21.48 5.93 -4.65
C PRO A 2 -20.09 5.54 -4.09
N MET A 3 -19.99 4.43 -3.35
CA MET A 3 -18.72 4.01 -2.72
C MET A 3 -17.94 2.94 -3.52
N TYR A 4 -18.51 2.36 -4.59
CA TYR A 4 -17.85 1.25 -5.31
C TYR A 4 -16.49 1.66 -5.90
N TYR A 5 -16.41 2.84 -6.54
CA TYR A 5 -15.18 3.33 -7.15
C TYR A 5 -14.10 3.54 -6.09
N LEU A 6 -14.47 4.20 -4.98
CA LEU A 6 -13.56 4.39 -3.86
C LEU A 6 -13.08 3.03 -3.34
N ASN A 7 -13.98 2.09 -3.08
CA ASN A 7 -13.64 0.78 -2.54
C ASN A 7 -12.72 -0.04 -3.46
N SER A 8 -12.92 0.04 -4.78
CA SER A 8 -12.07 -0.67 -5.75
C SER A 8 -10.65 -0.10 -5.86
N ASN A 9 -10.47 1.19 -5.56
CA ASN A 9 -9.24 1.92 -5.90
C ASN A 9 -8.47 2.41 -4.65
N LEU A 10 -9.13 2.59 -3.51
CA LEU A 10 -8.61 3.30 -2.34
C LEU A 10 -7.25 2.77 -1.87
N THR A 11 -7.16 1.46 -1.69
CA THR A 11 -5.97 0.81 -1.13
C THR A 11 -4.76 0.97 -2.04
N SER A 12 -4.89 0.54 -3.30
CA SER A 12 -3.76 0.40 -4.22
C SER A 12 -3.37 1.68 -4.95
N LEU A 13 -4.33 2.61 -5.17
CA LEU A 13 -4.06 3.88 -5.85
C LEU A 13 -3.72 5.03 -4.90
N TYR A 14 -4.24 5.01 -3.67
CA TYR A 14 -4.09 6.15 -2.76
C TYR A 14 -3.31 5.79 -1.50
N ILE A 15 -3.78 4.79 -0.73
CA ILE A 15 -3.21 4.50 0.59
C ILE A 15 -1.79 3.95 0.46
N GLN A 16 -1.58 2.88 -0.31
CA GLN A 16 -0.27 2.25 -0.43
C GLN A 16 0.76 3.18 -1.07
N PRO A 17 0.51 3.80 -2.24
CA PRO A 17 1.46 4.75 -2.82
C PRO A 17 1.73 5.93 -1.90
N GLY A 18 0.70 6.48 -1.24
CA GLY A 18 0.84 7.58 -0.30
C GLY A 18 1.76 7.23 0.88
N LEU A 19 1.55 6.07 1.50
CA LEU A 19 2.43 5.59 2.58
C LEU A 19 3.85 5.29 2.09
N THR A 20 4.01 4.77 0.87
CA THR A 20 5.35 4.57 0.28
C THR A 20 6.07 5.90 0.07
N VAL A 21 5.36 6.96 -0.34
CA VAL A 21 5.93 8.30 -0.48
C VAL A 21 6.32 8.89 0.88
N VAL A 22 5.50 8.70 1.91
CA VAL A 22 5.82 9.11 3.29
C VAL A 22 7.09 8.41 3.77
N ALA A 23 7.18 7.08 3.61
CA ALA A 23 8.38 6.31 3.95
C ALA A 23 9.61 6.78 3.16
N ALA A 24 9.46 7.08 1.87
CA ALA A 24 10.54 7.62 1.05
C ALA A 24 11.02 8.99 1.57
N PHE A 25 10.10 9.87 1.96
CA PHE A 25 10.43 11.17 2.54
C PHE A 25 11.21 11.03 3.87
N GLN A 26 10.80 10.10 4.73
CA GLN A 26 11.52 9.79 5.97
C GLN A 26 12.96 9.32 5.68
N ILE A 27 13.15 8.44 4.69
CA ILE A 27 14.47 7.93 4.28
C ILE A 27 15.35 9.03 3.70
N LEU A 28 14.81 9.88 2.83
CA LEU A 28 15.55 10.99 2.24
C LEU A 28 15.97 12.02 3.30
N SER A 29 15.06 12.34 4.22
CA SER A 29 15.33 13.23 5.37
C SER A 29 16.39 12.63 6.29
N PHE A 30 16.36 11.31 6.49
CA PHE A 30 17.38 10.62 7.26
C PHE A 30 18.75 10.70 6.59
N ARG A 31 18.80 10.46 5.27
CA ARG A 31 20.04 10.49 4.49
C ARG A 31 20.73 11.84 4.50
N SER A 32 20.00 12.95 4.49
CA SER A 32 20.60 14.29 4.56
C SER A 32 21.31 14.50 5.91
N ILE A 33 20.68 14.06 7.01
CA ILE A 33 21.20 14.21 8.38
C ILE A 33 22.30 13.18 8.68
N ARG A 34 22.31 12.03 7.98
CA ARG A 34 23.26 10.93 8.19
C ARG A 34 24.73 11.37 8.13
N SER A 35 25.06 12.29 7.21
CA SER A 35 26.40 12.86 7.07
C SER A 35 26.88 13.62 8.33
N LEU A 36 25.96 14.26 9.05
CA LEU A 36 26.22 15.00 10.29
C LEU A 36 26.31 14.09 11.52
N LEU A 37 25.76 12.88 11.43
CA LEU A 37 25.72 11.89 12.51
C LEU A 37 26.92 10.93 12.49
N ALA A 38 27.51 10.69 11.32
CA ALA A 38 28.67 9.82 11.16
C ALA A 38 29.86 10.18 12.10
N PRO A 39 30.23 11.46 12.31
CA PRO A 39 31.33 11.82 13.22
C PRO A 39 30.98 11.61 14.70
N ARG A 40 29.70 11.47 15.04
CA ARG A 40 29.19 11.41 16.42
C ARG A 40 28.98 9.98 16.92
N GLY A 41 29.23 8.96 16.10
CA GLY A 41 29.09 7.54 16.49
C GLY A 41 27.67 7.09 16.84
N LYS A 42 26.63 7.89 16.54
CA LYS A 42 25.22 7.59 16.88
C LYS A 42 24.41 7.00 15.72
N MET A 43 25.08 6.36 14.75
CA MET A 43 24.43 5.86 13.53
C MET A 43 23.43 4.74 13.84
N ASP A 44 23.81 3.78 14.68
CA ASP A 44 22.99 2.61 14.99
C ASP A 44 21.68 2.98 15.70
N PHE A 45 21.75 3.93 16.65
CA PHE A 45 20.57 4.46 17.33
C PHE A 45 19.58 5.11 16.34
N PHE A 46 20.11 5.85 15.38
CA PHE A 46 19.32 6.53 14.37
C PHE A 46 18.70 5.54 13.35
N ASP A 47 19.46 4.53 12.92
CA ASP A 47 18.97 3.47 12.05
C ASP A 47 17.84 2.67 12.73
N GLN A 48 17.96 2.37 14.03
CA GLN A 48 16.90 1.74 14.82
C GLN A 48 15.64 2.61 14.90
N ARG A 49 15.78 3.93 15.11
CA ARG A 49 14.63 4.84 15.15
C ARG A 49 13.92 4.95 13.82
N LEU A 50 14.66 4.97 12.72
CA LEU A 50 14.09 4.95 11.38
C LEU A 50 13.33 3.65 11.13
N ALA A 51 13.89 2.50 11.50
CA ALA A 51 13.21 1.22 11.40
C ALA A 51 11.92 1.16 12.25
N GLN A 52 11.93 1.74 13.45
CA GLN A 52 10.73 1.83 14.30
C GLN A 52 9.64 2.72 13.71
N LEU A 53 10.02 3.89 13.16
CA LEU A 53 9.09 4.82 12.52
C LEU A 53 8.42 4.14 11.31
N LEU A 54 9.23 3.49 10.51
CA LEU A 54 8.79 2.75 9.35
C LEU A 54 7.90 1.54 9.73
N PHE A 55 8.26 0.80 10.78
CA PHE A 55 7.40 -0.26 11.30
C PHE A 55 6.05 0.26 11.81
N LEU A 56 6.03 1.44 12.44
CA LEU A 56 4.79 2.09 12.87
C LEU A 56 3.87 2.39 11.68
N ASP A 57 4.39 2.90 10.57
CA ASP A 57 3.61 3.14 9.35
C ASP A 57 2.93 1.84 8.84
N LEU A 58 3.63 0.71 8.92
CA LEU A 58 3.11 -0.59 8.53
C LEU A 58 2.02 -1.09 9.50
N VAL A 59 2.21 -0.90 10.81
CA VAL A 59 1.20 -1.24 11.82
C VAL A 59 -0.04 -0.36 11.69
N ILE A 60 0.12 0.94 11.43
CA ILE A 60 -1.00 1.85 11.16
C ILE A 60 -1.78 1.34 9.96
N TYR A 61 -1.12 1.07 8.84
CA TYR A 61 -1.76 0.48 7.67
C TYR A 61 -2.52 -0.82 7.99
N LEU A 62 -1.92 -1.67 8.83
CA LEU A 62 -2.51 -2.92 9.31
C LEU A 62 -3.83 -2.71 10.04
N VAL A 63 -3.78 -1.87 11.06
CA VAL A 63 -4.92 -1.56 11.92
C VAL A 63 -6.03 -0.89 11.11
N PHE A 64 -5.70 0.09 10.27
CA PHE A 64 -6.68 0.82 9.46
C PHE A 64 -7.38 -0.06 8.42
N SER A 65 -6.73 -1.11 7.91
CA SER A 65 -7.36 -1.99 6.92
C SER A 65 -8.12 -3.15 7.59
N ILE A 66 -7.64 -3.67 8.72
CA ILE A 66 -8.24 -4.80 9.44
C ILE A 66 -9.40 -4.38 10.34
N VAL A 67 -9.29 -3.27 11.08
CA VAL A 67 -10.33 -2.85 12.03
C VAL A 67 -11.69 -2.66 11.33
N PRO A 68 -11.80 -1.91 10.21
CA PRO A 68 -13.07 -1.77 9.51
C PRO A 68 -13.61 -3.10 8.98
N TYR A 69 -12.74 -4.06 8.67
CA TYR A 69 -13.10 -5.41 8.24
C TYR A 69 -13.91 -6.17 9.30
N PHE A 70 -13.45 -6.16 10.56
CA PHE A 70 -14.13 -6.86 11.65
C PHE A 70 -15.44 -6.19 12.09
N PHE A 71 -15.57 -4.88 11.93
CA PHE A 71 -16.78 -4.16 12.30
C PHE A 71 -17.86 -4.13 11.20
N GLY A 72 -17.66 -4.85 10.07
CA GLY A 72 -18.61 -4.86 8.95
C GLY A 72 -18.82 -3.50 8.27
N LYS A 73 -17.99 -2.51 8.62
CA LYS A 73 -18.01 -1.14 8.10
C LYS A 73 -16.89 -0.89 7.08
N ASN A 74 -16.27 -1.96 6.58
CA ASN A 74 -15.13 -1.81 5.69
C ASN A 74 -15.55 -1.18 4.36
N PRO A 75 -14.97 -0.03 3.98
CA PRO A 75 -15.11 0.45 2.61
C PRO A 75 -14.50 -0.58 1.64
N CYS A 76 -13.30 -1.10 1.86
CA CYS A 76 -12.56 -1.80 0.83
C CYS A 76 -13.15 -3.16 0.38
N PHE A 77 -13.84 -3.93 1.25
CA PHE A 77 -14.28 -5.31 0.94
C PHE A 77 -15.64 -5.68 1.53
N ARG A 78 -16.71 -5.05 1.02
CA ARG A 78 -18.08 -5.22 1.53
C ARG A 78 -18.96 -6.21 0.75
N TYR A 79 -18.61 -6.52 -0.50
CA TYR A 79 -19.55 -7.15 -1.45
C TYR A 79 -19.29 -8.64 -1.71
N GLY A 80 -18.08 -9.14 -1.43
CA GLY A 80 -17.68 -10.53 -1.71
C GLY A 80 -17.54 -11.37 -0.44
N PRO A 81 -17.31 -12.69 -0.58
CA PRO A 81 -17.15 -13.60 0.54
C PRO A 81 -15.89 -13.25 1.36
N ALA A 82 -16.02 -13.35 2.68
CA ALA A 82 -15.01 -12.91 3.63
C ALA A 82 -13.62 -13.52 3.38
N TRP A 83 -13.54 -14.83 3.13
CA TRP A 83 -12.25 -15.50 2.94
C TRP A 83 -11.46 -14.95 1.72
N LYS A 84 -12.14 -14.58 0.63
CA LYS A 84 -11.50 -13.95 -0.53
C LYS A 84 -11.05 -12.52 -0.22
N GLY A 85 -11.82 -11.79 0.58
CA GLY A 85 -11.45 -10.45 1.05
C GLY A 85 -10.19 -10.48 1.91
N ILE A 86 -10.07 -11.45 2.83
CA ILE A 86 -8.87 -11.67 3.65
C ILE A 86 -7.66 -11.99 2.76
N LEU A 87 -7.82 -12.86 1.75
CA LEU A 87 -6.75 -13.18 0.82
C LEU A 87 -6.29 -11.95 0.03
N LEU A 88 -7.21 -11.12 -0.43
CA LEU A 88 -6.91 -9.90 -1.14
C LEU A 88 -6.17 -8.91 -0.24
N LEU A 89 -6.63 -8.75 1.01
CA LEU A 89 -5.97 -7.93 2.03
C LEU A 89 -4.54 -8.43 2.29
N LEU A 90 -4.34 -9.74 2.42
CA LEU A 90 -3.02 -10.35 2.62
C LEU A 90 -2.07 -10.05 1.46
N LEU A 91 -2.56 -10.13 0.22
CA LEU A 91 -1.74 -9.80 -0.95
C LEU A 91 -1.33 -8.32 -0.97
N HIS A 92 -2.22 -7.43 -0.56
CA HIS A 92 -1.87 -6.02 -0.35
C HIS A 92 -0.78 -5.84 0.71
N TYR A 93 -0.81 -6.58 1.83
CA TYR A 93 0.27 -6.52 2.81
C TYR A 93 1.61 -7.00 2.25
N LEU A 94 1.62 -8.14 1.56
CA LEU A 94 2.85 -8.68 0.97
C LEU A 94 3.45 -7.69 -0.03
N LEU A 95 2.62 -7.08 -0.87
CA LEU A 95 3.05 -6.04 -1.81
C LEU A 95 3.60 -4.82 -1.08
N PHE A 96 2.91 -4.36 -0.03
CA PHE A 96 3.34 -3.20 0.73
C PHE A 96 4.67 -3.46 1.45
N ILE A 97 4.83 -4.64 2.08
CA ILE A 97 6.10 -5.07 2.69
C ILE A 97 7.22 -5.09 1.64
N ALA A 98 6.97 -5.62 0.44
CA ALA A 98 7.97 -5.64 -0.62
C ALA A 98 8.39 -4.21 -1.04
N CYS A 99 7.43 -3.31 -1.23
CA CYS A 99 7.71 -1.88 -1.50
C CYS A 99 8.53 -1.27 -0.36
N PHE A 100 8.18 -1.61 0.87
CA PHE A 100 8.84 -1.10 2.07
C PHE A 100 10.30 -1.54 2.18
N MET A 101 10.58 -2.81 1.88
CA MET A 101 11.94 -3.34 1.84
C MET A 101 12.80 -2.67 0.77
N LEU A 102 12.21 -2.34 -0.40
CA LEU A 102 12.87 -1.55 -1.43
C LEU A 102 13.21 -0.14 -0.93
N ILE A 103 12.28 0.51 -0.23
CA ILE A 103 12.50 1.83 0.36
C ILE A 103 13.59 1.79 1.43
N LEU A 104 13.62 0.79 2.31
CA LEU A 104 14.70 0.61 3.29
C LEU A 104 16.08 0.42 2.62
N PHE A 105 16.13 -0.30 1.50
CA PHE A 105 17.36 -0.50 0.74
C PHE A 105 17.95 0.84 0.25
N CYS A 106 17.12 1.85 -0.01
CA CYS A 106 17.56 3.19 -0.44
C CYS A 106 18.45 3.93 0.58
N ILE A 107 18.52 3.51 1.84
CA ILE A 107 19.41 4.13 2.86
C ILE A 107 20.88 4.01 2.44
N LYS A 108 21.26 2.91 1.79
CA LYS A 108 22.66 2.57 1.48
C LYS A 108 23.08 2.91 0.04
N ILE A 109 22.13 3.26 -0.82
CA ILE A 109 22.36 3.41 -2.27
C ILE A 109 22.72 4.84 -2.61
N LYS A 110 23.66 5.07 -3.53
CA LYS A 110 24.03 6.44 -3.96
C LYS A 110 22.85 7.20 -4.58
N TYR A 111 22.11 6.58 -5.50
CA TYR A 111 20.99 7.19 -6.24
C TYR A 111 19.64 6.49 -5.93
N PRO A 112 18.90 6.93 -4.90
CA PRO A 112 17.70 6.22 -4.43
C PRO A 112 16.44 6.52 -5.26
N PHE A 113 16.44 7.59 -6.04
CA PHE A 113 15.23 8.15 -6.65
C PHE A 113 14.53 7.19 -7.60
N LEU A 114 15.29 6.44 -8.40
CA LEU A 114 14.70 5.43 -9.30
C LEU A 114 13.96 4.34 -8.54
N ILE A 115 14.51 3.88 -7.42
CA ILE A 115 13.90 2.83 -6.59
C ILE A 115 12.67 3.39 -5.88
N ILE A 116 12.72 4.63 -5.40
CA ILE A 116 11.57 5.30 -4.80
C ILE A 116 10.42 5.42 -5.80
N ILE A 117 10.69 5.94 -7.01
CA ILE A 117 9.68 6.06 -8.08
C ILE A 117 9.10 4.68 -8.40
N PHE A 118 9.97 3.68 -8.57
CA PHE A 118 9.53 2.32 -8.84
C PHE A 118 8.64 1.75 -7.72
N ALA A 119 9.06 1.88 -6.46
CA ALA A 119 8.31 1.40 -5.31
C ALA A 119 6.95 2.11 -5.15
N SER A 120 6.86 3.41 -5.49
CA SER A 120 5.58 4.16 -5.46
C SER A 120 4.64 3.78 -6.61
N VAL A 121 5.17 3.39 -7.77
CA VAL A 121 4.37 2.98 -8.95
C VAL A 121 3.97 1.50 -8.90
N LEU A 122 4.71 0.67 -8.16
CA LEU A 122 4.46 -0.77 -8.09
C LEU A 122 3.04 -1.14 -7.60
N PRO A 123 2.45 -0.50 -6.57
CA PRO A 123 1.06 -0.75 -6.19
C PRO A 123 0.05 -0.42 -7.29
N ILE A 124 0.32 0.61 -8.09
CA ILE A 124 -0.52 1.03 -9.20
C ILE A 124 -0.45 0.00 -10.34
N LEU A 125 0.75 -0.49 -10.66
CA LEU A 125 0.94 -1.54 -11.66
C LEU A 125 0.26 -2.84 -11.24
N TYR A 126 0.39 -3.22 -9.97
CA TYR A 126 -0.33 -4.35 -9.40
C TYR A 126 -1.84 -4.17 -9.53
N HIS A 127 -2.34 -2.97 -9.21
CA HIS A 127 -3.77 -2.66 -9.27
C HIS A 127 -4.35 -2.86 -10.68
N TYR A 128 -3.75 -2.23 -11.69
CA TYR A 128 -4.26 -2.31 -13.06
C TYR A 128 -3.91 -3.61 -13.78
N GLY A 129 -2.78 -4.24 -13.44
CA GLY A 129 -2.32 -5.45 -14.11
C GLY A 129 -3.00 -6.72 -13.61
N LEU A 130 -3.20 -6.86 -12.29
CA LEU A 130 -3.70 -8.09 -11.67
C LEU A 130 -4.98 -7.88 -10.86
N GLU A 131 -5.03 -6.83 -10.04
CA GLU A 131 -6.09 -6.69 -9.05
C GLU A 131 -7.44 -6.41 -9.71
N LYS A 132 -7.50 -5.38 -10.55
CA LYS A 132 -8.72 -4.93 -11.21
C LYS A 132 -9.18 -5.87 -12.32
N THR A 133 -8.23 -6.50 -13.00
CA THR A 133 -8.49 -7.39 -14.14
C THR A 133 -8.96 -8.77 -13.70
N TRP A 134 -8.43 -9.30 -12.59
CA TRP A 134 -8.64 -10.69 -12.23
C TRP A 134 -9.11 -10.91 -10.79
N LEU A 135 -8.48 -10.27 -9.82
CA LEU A 135 -8.76 -10.55 -8.40
C LEU A 135 -10.11 -9.97 -7.94
N LEU A 136 -10.40 -8.71 -8.29
CA LEU A 136 -11.64 -8.03 -7.92
C LEU A 136 -12.88 -8.68 -8.56
N PRO A 137 -12.89 -9.02 -9.88
CA PRO A 137 -14.01 -9.76 -10.49
C PRO A 137 -14.25 -11.12 -9.81
N LYS A 138 -13.18 -11.83 -9.42
CA LYS A 138 -13.29 -13.10 -8.67
C LYS A 138 -13.76 -12.91 -7.23
N TYR A 139 -13.49 -11.75 -6.64
CA TYR A 139 -13.94 -11.39 -5.29
C TYR A 139 -15.45 -11.12 -5.28
N ALA A 140 -15.96 -10.27 -6.17
CA ALA A 140 -17.40 -10.08 -6.36
C ALA A 140 -17.74 -9.66 -7.80
N ASN A 141 -18.86 -10.19 -8.31
CA ASN A 141 -19.31 -9.94 -9.68
C ASN A 141 -19.57 -8.45 -9.98
N ILE A 142 -19.87 -7.65 -8.96
CA ILE A 142 -20.04 -6.20 -9.11
C ILE A 142 -18.76 -5.51 -9.63
N TYR A 143 -17.59 -6.14 -9.44
CA TYR A 143 -16.34 -5.61 -9.96
C TYR A 143 -16.08 -5.99 -11.42
N ASP A 144 -16.79 -6.99 -11.96
CA ASP A 144 -16.70 -7.40 -13.35
C ASP A 144 -17.36 -6.35 -14.27
N PRO A 145 -16.62 -5.78 -15.24
CA PRO A 145 -17.19 -4.86 -16.22
C PRO A 145 -18.35 -5.46 -17.04
N LEU A 146 -18.27 -6.73 -17.42
CA LEU A 146 -19.26 -7.40 -18.26
C LEU A 146 -20.55 -7.68 -17.47
N TRP A 147 -20.40 -8.15 -16.22
CA TRP A 147 -21.54 -8.34 -15.33
C TRP A 147 -22.29 -7.02 -15.07
N ARG A 148 -21.55 -5.93 -14.86
CA ARG A 148 -22.14 -4.59 -14.70
C ARG A 148 -22.85 -4.10 -15.96
N ALA A 149 -22.30 -4.37 -17.14
CA ALA A 149 -22.92 -4.01 -18.41
C ALA A 149 -24.26 -4.75 -18.61
N ILE A 150 -24.32 -6.04 -18.28
CA ILE A 150 -25.54 -6.85 -18.35
C ILE A 150 -26.61 -6.35 -17.38
N HIS A 151 -26.22 -5.96 -16.16
CA HIS A 151 -27.16 -5.54 -15.12
C HIS A 151 -27.41 -4.02 -15.11
N HIS A 152 -26.99 -3.31 -16.16
CA HIS A 152 -27.14 -1.85 -16.30
C HIS A 152 -26.65 -1.07 -15.07
N MET A 153 -25.63 -1.59 -14.37
CA MET A 153 -24.99 -0.92 -13.24
C MET A 153 -23.93 0.04 -13.79
N TYR A 154 -24.40 1.13 -14.38
CA TYR A 154 -23.55 2.20 -14.87
C TYR A 154 -22.97 2.99 -13.68
N ILE A 155 -21.67 3.24 -13.76
CA ILE A 155 -20.90 3.98 -12.75
C ILE A 155 -21.48 5.39 -12.66
N LEU A 156 -21.96 5.77 -11.47
CA LEU A 156 -22.22 7.16 -11.07
C LEU A 156 -21.29 7.46 -9.89
#